data_AF-A0A6N3URR4-F1
#
_entry.id   AF-A0A6N3URR4-F1
#
_cell.length_a   1.000
_cell.length_b   1.000
_cell.length_c   1.000
_cell.angle_alpha   90.00
_cell.angle_beta   90.00
_cell.angle_gamma   90.00
#
_symmetry.space_group_name_H-M   'P 1'
#
loop_
_entity.id
_entity.type
_entity.pdbx_description
1 polymer ?
#
loop_
_entity_poly.entity_id
_entity_poly.type
_entity_poly.pdbx_seq_one_letter_code
_entity_poly.pdbx_strand_id
1 'polypeptide(L)'
;ASKPVAEADAAPVVAKVVPLPAPRFALQLLRAGRCLVLVELPTGGAFQSRDPAYLLLKDMLRAAGLPDSPQIIGEPIRWPLLRRGNVDQGPEAAREFVQGFLMARLEDIECACLWLIGLPAVRFAGQANAEAYHRDLDIEGLGCVWALPGLELLMDEPHRKADVWQAMRQLMARWKPINE
;
A
#
# COMPACT_ATOMS: atom_id res chain seq x y z
N ALA A 1 30.96 -30.93 -57.35
CA ALA A 1 29.60 -30.36 -57.28
C ALA A 1 29.30 -30.04 -55.82
N SER A 2 28.91 -28.80 -55.55
CA SER A 2 28.68 -28.23 -54.23
C SER A 2 27.28 -28.53 -53.66
N LYS A 3 27.16 -28.27 -52.35
CA LYS A 3 26.03 -27.61 -51.63
C LYS A 3 25.02 -28.51 -50.85
N PRO A 4 24.43 -28.03 -49.72
CA PRO A 4 25.08 -27.88 -48.40
C PRO A 4 24.17 -28.27 -47.19
N VAL A 5 24.75 -28.08 -46.00
CA VAL A 5 24.22 -27.90 -44.62
C VAL A 5 22.76 -27.39 -44.52
N ALA A 6 21.98 -27.99 -43.61
CA ALA A 6 20.79 -27.39 -43.01
C ALA A 6 20.86 -27.49 -41.48
N GLU A 7 21.14 -26.34 -40.89
CA GLU A 7 21.03 -25.99 -39.47
C GLU A 7 19.59 -25.49 -39.25
N ALA A 8 18.85 -26.11 -38.32
CA ALA A 8 17.52 -25.70 -37.87
C ALA A 8 17.16 -26.60 -36.67
N ASP A 9 16.63 -26.17 -35.54
CA ASP A 9 16.21 -24.86 -35.05
C ASP A 9 16.11 -25.06 -33.53
N ALA A 10 16.81 -24.25 -32.74
CA ALA A 10 16.72 -24.29 -31.29
C ALA A 10 15.43 -23.57 -30.87
N ALA A 11 14.34 -24.31 -30.81
CA ALA A 11 13.06 -23.81 -30.30
C ALA A 11 13.27 -23.19 -28.90
N PRO A 12 12.80 -21.96 -28.65
CA PRO A 12 12.92 -21.35 -27.34
C PRO A 12 12.05 -22.14 -26.38
N VAL A 13 12.69 -22.72 -25.37
CA VAL A 13 11.98 -23.35 -24.25
C VAL A 13 11.27 -22.23 -23.51
N VAL A 14 9.98 -22.05 -23.81
CA VAL A 14 9.09 -21.17 -23.05
C VAL A 14 9.05 -21.74 -21.64
N ALA A 15 9.84 -21.15 -20.74
CA ALA A 15 9.83 -21.48 -19.33
C ALA A 15 8.39 -21.34 -18.86
N LYS A 16 7.78 -22.46 -18.44
CA LYS A 16 6.48 -22.45 -17.76
C LYS A 16 6.62 -21.55 -16.54
N VAL A 17 6.09 -20.34 -16.63
CA VAL A 17 5.92 -19.44 -15.49
C VAL A 17 5.01 -20.18 -14.53
N VAL A 18 5.58 -20.67 -13.43
CA VAL A 18 4.81 -21.25 -12.33
C VAL A 18 3.93 -20.12 -11.80
N PRO A 19 2.59 -20.23 -11.85
CA PRO A 19 1.72 -19.18 -11.35
C PRO A 19 2.02 -18.96 -9.87
N LEU A 20 2.49 -17.76 -9.51
CA LEU A 20 2.63 -17.40 -8.10
C LEU A 20 1.24 -17.43 -7.46
N PRO A 21 1.12 -17.97 -6.22
CA PRO A 21 -0.18 -18.00 -5.55
C PRO A 21 -0.72 -16.58 -5.40
N ALA A 22 -2.02 -16.40 -5.62
CA ALA A 22 -2.68 -15.10 -5.47
C ALA A 22 -2.40 -14.55 -4.06
N PRO A 23 -1.92 -13.30 -3.94
CA PRO A 23 -1.68 -12.71 -2.64
C PRO A 23 -2.98 -12.65 -1.84
N ARG A 24 -2.87 -12.59 -0.51
CA ARG A 24 -4.03 -12.46 0.37
C ARG A 24 -3.81 -11.30 1.31
N PHE A 25 -4.71 -10.33 1.25
CA PHE A 25 -4.64 -9.16 2.12
C PHE A 25 -5.99 -8.46 2.20
N ALA A 26 -6.12 -7.60 3.21
CA ALA A 26 -7.19 -6.63 3.29
C ALA A 26 -6.61 -5.24 3.59
N LEU A 27 -7.12 -4.22 2.91
CA LEU A 27 -6.69 -2.83 3.09
C LEU A 27 -7.91 -1.93 3.31
N GLN A 28 -7.83 -1.02 4.27
CA GLN A 28 -8.83 0.03 4.48
C GLN A 28 -8.27 1.38 4.06
N LEU A 29 -9.05 2.15 3.30
CA LEU A 29 -8.76 3.56 3.03
C LEU A 29 -9.46 4.44 4.08
N LEU A 30 -8.71 5.38 4.62
CA LEU A 30 -9.16 6.35 5.61
C LEU A 30 -8.74 7.77 5.19
N ARG A 31 -9.47 8.78 5.66
CA ARG A 31 -9.11 10.20 5.52
C ARG A 31 -8.80 10.83 6.88
N ALA A 32 -7.65 11.48 6.97
CA ALA A 32 -7.23 12.28 8.13
C ALA A 32 -6.80 13.67 7.65
N GLY A 33 -7.75 14.61 7.60
CA GLY A 33 -7.49 15.97 7.10
C GLY A 33 -7.07 15.98 5.63
N ARG A 34 -5.86 16.47 5.36
CA ARG A 34 -5.22 16.53 4.03
C ARG A 34 -4.43 15.26 3.67
N CYS A 35 -4.43 14.24 4.52
CA CYS A 35 -3.77 12.97 4.24
C CYS A 35 -4.80 11.85 4.06
N LEU A 36 -4.49 10.94 3.14
CA LEU A 36 -5.15 9.65 3.06
C LEU A 36 -4.27 8.59 3.73
N VAL A 37 -4.89 7.58 4.30
CA VAL A 37 -4.20 6.47 4.94
C VAL A 37 -4.75 5.16 4.38
N LEU A 38 -3.90 4.42 3.68
CA LEU A 38 -4.18 3.04 3.27
C LEU A 38 -3.49 2.10 4.25
N VAL A 39 -4.29 1.38 5.02
CA VAL A 39 -3.80 0.59 6.15
C VAL A 39 -4.20 -0.88 6.02
N GLU A 40 -3.23 -1.74 6.29
CA GLU A 40 -3.41 -3.19 6.36
C GLU A 40 -4.34 -3.61 7.51
N LEU A 41 -5.24 -4.53 7.20
CA LEU A 41 -6.11 -5.21 8.16
C LEU A 41 -5.72 -6.70 8.23
N PRO A 42 -4.84 -7.11 9.16
CA PRO A 42 -4.30 -8.48 9.19
C PRO A 42 -5.38 -9.56 9.38
N THR A 43 -6.43 -9.25 10.13
CA THR A 43 -7.59 -10.14 10.32
C THR A 43 -8.64 -10.02 9.21
N GLY A 44 -8.49 -9.02 8.35
CA GLY A 44 -9.52 -8.60 7.40
C GLY A 44 -10.76 -7.95 8.03
N GLY A 45 -10.86 -7.84 9.35
CA GLY A 45 -11.96 -7.12 10.00
C GLY A 45 -11.79 -5.61 9.87
N ALA A 46 -12.90 -4.85 9.80
CA ALA A 46 -12.84 -3.40 9.96
C ALA A 46 -12.36 -3.05 11.39
N PHE A 47 -11.74 -1.88 11.55
CA PHE A 47 -11.29 -1.43 12.86
C PHE A 47 -12.44 -1.31 13.85
N GLN A 48 -12.20 -1.80 15.06
CA GLN A 48 -13.09 -1.57 16.20
C GLN A 48 -12.53 -0.43 17.06
N SER A 49 -13.40 0.30 17.75
CA SER A 49 -13.00 1.48 18.53
C SER A 49 -11.98 1.19 19.65
N ARG A 50 -11.95 -0.05 20.16
CA ARG A 50 -11.03 -0.53 21.21
C ARG A 50 -9.88 -1.36 20.67
N ASP A 51 -9.76 -1.48 19.35
CA ASP A 51 -8.67 -2.21 18.71
C ASP A 51 -7.32 -1.51 19.01
N PRO A 52 -6.33 -2.20 19.62
CA PRO A 52 -5.02 -1.62 19.91
C PRO A 52 -4.31 -1.04 18.67
N ALA A 53 -4.42 -1.68 17.51
CA ALA A 53 -3.85 -1.16 16.28
C ALA A 53 -4.53 0.15 15.88
N TYR A 54 -5.85 0.22 15.99
CA TYR A 54 -6.59 1.46 15.70
C TYR A 54 -6.23 2.58 16.67
N LEU A 55 -6.06 2.28 17.97
CA LEU A 55 -5.61 3.26 18.96
C LEU A 55 -4.21 3.79 18.63
N LEU A 56 -3.27 2.92 18.24
CA LEU A 56 -1.94 3.32 17.79
C LEU A 56 -2.02 4.24 16.56
N LEU A 57 -2.86 3.91 15.58
CA LEU A 57 -3.06 4.77 14.40
C LEU A 57 -3.55 6.16 14.79
N LYS A 58 -4.53 6.25 15.71
CA LYS A 58 -5.04 7.53 16.21
C LYS A 58 -3.95 8.34 16.90
N ASP A 59 -3.11 7.70 17.71
CA ASP A 59 -2.00 8.36 18.38
C ASP A 59 -0.94 8.85 17.37
N MET A 60 -0.67 8.09 16.31
CA MET A 60 0.22 8.51 15.22
C MET A 60 -0.34 9.73 14.46
N LEU A 61 -1.64 9.74 14.15
CA LEU A 61 -2.30 10.88 13.51
C LEU A 61 -2.25 12.12 14.40
N ARG A 62 -2.54 11.97 15.69
CA ARG A 62 -2.42 13.06 16.67
C ARG A 62 -1.00 13.60 16.73
N ALA A 63 0.00 12.74 16.78
CA ALA A 63 1.41 13.12 16.81
C ALA A 63 1.84 13.86 15.54
N ALA A 64 1.27 13.52 14.39
CA ALA A 64 1.47 14.21 13.12
C ALA A 64 0.76 15.57 13.01
N GLY A 65 -0.11 15.92 13.97
CA GLY A 65 -0.95 17.12 13.90
C GLY A 65 -2.15 16.98 12.94
N LEU A 66 -2.53 15.74 12.62
CA LEU A 66 -3.71 15.41 11.82
C LEU A 66 -4.92 15.11 12.74
N PRO A 67 -6.16 15.17 12.22
CA PRO A 67 -7.33 14.71 12.97
C PRO A 67 -7.17 13.24 13.39
N ASP A 68 -7.31 12.96 14.69
CA ASP A 68 -7.16 11.62 15.28
C ASP A 68 -8.45 10.78 15.21
N SER A 69 -9.50 11.30 14.56
CA SER A 69 -10.72 10.59 14.19
C SER A 69 -10.80 10.43 12.67
N PRO A 70 -10.00 9.53 12.07
CA PRO A 70 -9.98 9.37 10.62
C PRO A 70 -11.34 8.87 10.10
N GLN A 71 -11.79 9.39 8.96
CA GLN A 71 -13.04 8.98 8.32
C GLN A 71 -12.81 7.74 7.44
N ILE A 72 -13.63 6.72 7.61
CA ILE A 72 -13.59 5.51 6.78
C ILE A 72 -14.13 5.82 5.39
N ILE A 73 -13.36 5.50 4.34
CA ILE A 73 -13.79 5.67 2.96
C ILE A 73 -14.12 4.30 2.35
N GLY A 74 -15.41 4.07 2.13
CA GLY A 74 -15.91 2.86 1.47
C GLY A 74 -15.57 1.56 2.19
N GLU A 75 -15.79 0.45 1.48
CA GLU A 75 -15.50 -0.90 1.98
C GLU A 75 -14.01 -1.23 1.92
N PRO A 76 -13.51 -2.10 2.82
CA PRO A 76 -12.16 -2.62 2.73
C PRO A 76 -11.91 -3.34 1.40
N ILE A 77 -10.76 -3.07 0.79
CA ILE A 77 -10.26 -3.87 -0.33
C ILE A 77 -9.89 -5.24 0.22
N ARG A 78 -10.42 -6.31 -0.38
CA ARG A 78 -10.08 -7.69 -0.03
C ARG A 78 -9.56 -8.39 -1.28
N TRP A 79 -8.37 -8.95 -1.19
CA TRP A 79 -7.77 -9.73 -2.27
C TRP A 79 -7.48 -11.15 -1.79
N PRO A 80 -7.78 -12.20 -2.59
CA PRO A 80 -8.43 -12.16 -3.90
C PRO A 80 -9.90 -11.71 -3.84
N LEU A 81 -10.39 -11.11 -4.92
CA LEU A 81 -11.78 -10.75 -5.11
C LEU A 81 -12.66 -12.01 -5.17
N LEU A 82 -13.78 -11.98 -4.45
CA LEU A 82 -14.84 -12.99 -4.52
C LEU A 82 -15.64 -12.83 -5.84
N ARG A 83 -15.01 -13.08 -6.99
CA ARG A 83 -15.68 -13.08 -8.29
C ARG A 83 -15.83 -14.51 -8.82
N ARG A 84 -16.95 -14.78 -9.49
CA ARG A 84 -17.13 -16.00 -10.27
C ARG A 84 -16.39 -15.85 -11.59
N GLY A 85 -15.40 -16.71 -11.86
CA GLY A 85 -14.66 -16.75 -13.13
C GLY A 85 -13.16 -16.99 -12.94
N ASN A 86 -12.48 -17.38 -14.01
CA ASN A 86 -11.03 -17.57 -14.04
C ASN A 86 -10.33 -16.25 -14.41
N VAL A 87 -10.46 -15.23 -13.55
CA VAL A 87 -9.77 -13.95 -13.71
C VAL A 87 -8.41 -14.05 -13.05
N ASP A 88 -7.37 -13.50 -13.68
CA ASP A 88 -6.05 -13.42 -13.07
C ASP A 88 -6.12 -12.62 -11.77
N GLN A 89 -5.64 -13.24 -10.69
CA GLN A 89 -5.56 -12.63 -9.36
C GLN A 89 -4.14 -12.63 -8.81
N GLY A 90 -3.15 -12.65 -9.71
CA GLY A 90 -1.74 -12.55 -9.38
C GLY A 90 -1.32 -11.20 -8.77
N PRO A 91 -0.04 -11.07 -8.39
CA PRO A 91 0.50 -9.85 -7.77
C PRO A 91 0.35 -8.59 -8.62
N GLU A 92 0.52 -8.69 -9.93
CA GLU A 92 0.39 -7.60 -10.89
C GLU A 92 -1.06 -7.10 -10.94
N ALA A 93 -2.03 -8.02 -11.09
CA ALA A 93 -3.45 -7.69 -11.06
C ALA A 93 -3.88 -7.04 -9.74
N ALA A 94 -3.32 -7.50 -8.61
CA ALA A 94 -3.56 -6.89 -7.30
C ALA A 94 -3.04 -5.45 -7.23
N ARG A 95 -1.86 -5.18 -7.80
CA ARG A 95 -1.27 -3.84 -7.86
C ARG A 95 -2.12 -2.91 -8.72
N GLU A 96 -2.46 -3.33 -9.94
CA GLU A 96 -3.29 -2.56 -10.86
C GLU A 96 -4.64 -2.22 -10.21
N PHE A 97 -5.26 -3.18 -9.53
CA PHE A 97 -6.51 -2.95 -8.81
C PHE A 97 -6.37 -1.91 -7.70
N VAL A 98 -5.36 -2.06 -6.83
CA VAL A 98 -5.16 -1.15 -5.69
C VAL A 98 -4.81 0.26 -6.15
N GLN A 99 -3.91 0.40 -7.13
CA GLN A 99 -3.53 1.71 -7.67
C GLN A 99 -4.70 2.38 -8.40
N GLY A 100 -5.43 1.65 -9.25
CA GLY A 100 -6.60 2.20 -9.93
C GLY A 100 -7.69 2.65 -8.95
N PHE A 101 -7.92 1.89 -7.87
CA PHE A 101 -8.84 2.30 -6.80
C PHE A 101 -8.38 3.60 -6.12
N LEU A 102 -7.09 3.74 -5.82
CA LEU A 102 -6.55 4.93 -5.14
C LEU A 102 -6.55 6.15 -6.05
N MET A 103 -6.15 6.01 -7.32
CA MET A 103 -6.17 7.09 -8.31
C MET A 103 -7.58 7.67 -8.45
N ALA A 104 -8.60 6.82 -8.61
CA ALA A 104 -9.99 7.23 -8.67
C ALA A 104 -10.50 7.92 -7.39
N ARG A 105 -9.85 7.70 -6.23
CA ARG A 105 -10.19 8.41 -4.97
C ARG A 105 -9.44 9.73 -4.82
N LEU A 106 -8.23 9.81 -5.35
CA LEU A 106 -7.39 11.01 -5.31
C LEU A 106 -7.87 12.07 -6.31
N GLU A 107 -8.52 11.69 -7.41
CA GLU A 107 -9.16 12.63 -8.33
C GLU A 107 -10.20 13.54 -7.65
N ASP A 108 -10.93 13.00 -6.67
CA ASP A 108 -11.99 13.71 -5.94
C ASP A 108 -11.50 14.38 -4.65
N ILE A 109 -10.25 14.12 -4.23
CA ILE A 109 -9.75 14.49 -2.90
C ILE A 109 -8.38 15.14 -2.99
N GLU A 110 -8.30 16.42 -2.61
CA GLU A 110 -7.00 17.05 -2.37
C GLU A 110 -6.25 16.31 -1.25
N CYS A 111 -5.14 15.68 -1.60
CA CYS A 111 -4.31 14.88 -0.72
C CYS A 111 -2.87 15.38 -0.79
N ALA A 112 -2.33 15.83 0.34
CA ALA A 112 -0.93 16.25 0.46
C ALA A 112 0.03 15.05 0.55
N CYS A 113 -0.44 13.91 1.09
CA CYS A 113 0.35 12.69 1.24
C CYS A 113 -0.54 11.47 1.51
N LEU A 114 -0.22 10.35 0.87
CA LEU A 114 -0.84 9.05 1.12
C LEU A 114 0.06 8.19 2.02
N TRP A 115 -0.40 7.83 3.21
CA TRP A 115 0.31 6.91 4.09
C TRP A 115 0.00 5.46 3.69
N LEU A 116 1.03 4.65 3.47
CA LEU A 116 0.93 3.24 3.15
C LEU A 116 1.40 2.42 4.36
N ILE A 117 0.46 1.93 5.16
CA ILE A 117 0.74 1.23 6.42
C ILE A 117 0.56 -0.27 6.22
N GLY A 118 1.65 -1.02 6.37
CA GLY A 118 1.66 -2.47 6.16
C GLY A 118 2.25 -2.89 4.82
N LEU A 119 2.84 -4.08 4.78
CA LEU A 119 3.55 -4.57 3.59
C LEU A 119 2.65 -4.66 2.35
N PRO A 120 1.38 -5.12 2.43
CA PRO A 120 0.50 -5.12 1.26
C PRO A 120 0.22 -3.72 0.72
N ALA A 121 0.03 -2.71 1.58
CA ALA A 121 -0.16 -1.33 1.15
C ALA A 121 1.08 -0.81 0.41
N VAL A 122 2.26 -1.02 0.99
CA VAL A 122 3.55 -0.60 0.38
C VAL A 122 3.81 -1.32 -0.94
N ARG A 123 3.51 -2.62 -1.02
CA ARG A 123 3.76 -3.45 -2.20
C ARG A 123 2.81 -3.17 -3.35
N PHE A 124 1.51 -3.10 -3.06
CA PHE A 124 0.48 -3.03 -4.09
C PHE A 124 0.07 -1.60 -4.44
N ALA A 125 0.27 -0.61 -3.56
CA ALA A 125 0.11 0.80 -3.93
C ALA A 125 1.46 1.46 -4.28
N GLY A 126 2.47 1.27 -3.43
CA GLY A 126 3.76 1.95 -3.53
C GLY A 126 4.83 1.28 -4.41
N GLN A 127 4.52 0.13 -5.02
CA GLN A 127 5.46 -0.66 -5.84
C GLN A 127 6.79 -1.00 -5.14
N ALA A 128 6.79 -1.04 -3.81
CA ALA A 128 7.99 -1.18 -3.01
C ALA A 128 7.89 -2.38 -2.05
N ASN A 129 8.91 -2.57 -1.23
CA ASN A 129 8.99 -3.64 -0.23
C ASN A 129 9.37 -3.05 1.14
N ALA A 130 9.63 -3.92 2.12
CA ALA A 130 9.94 -3.51 3.50
C ALA A 130 11.19 -2.60 3.59
N GLU A 131 12.11 -2.66 2.63
CA GLU A 131 13.30 -1.80 2.57
C GLU A 131 12.95 -0.32 2.33
N ALA A 132 11.73 -0.03 1.85
CA ALA A 132 11.24 1.32 1.65
C ALA A 132 10.56 1.91 2.89
N TYR A 133 10.41 1.15 3.99
CA TYR A 133 9.83 1.70 5.21
C TYR A 133 10.54 2.99 5.64
N HIS A 134 9.74 3.92 6.17
CA HIS A 134 10.14 5.24 6.62
C HIS A 134 10.51 6.23 5.51
N ARG A 135 10.49 5.81 4.23
CA ARG A 135 10.78 6.69 3.08
C ARG A 135 9.50 7.23 2.45
N ASP A 136 9.58 8.46 1.95
CA ASP A 136 8.63 8.95 0.95
C ASP A 136 9.03 8.46 -0.45
N LEU A 137 8.02 8.11 -1.25
CA LEU A 137 8.16 7.72 -2.64
C LEU A 137 7.24 8.62 -3.47
N ASP A 138 7.65 8.93 -4.69
CA ASP A 138 6.79 9.57 -5.66
C ASP A 138 6.28 8.50 -6.62
N ILE A 139 4.97 8.28 -6.63
CA ILE A 139 4.33 7.24 -7.44
C ILE A 139 3.41 7.92 -8.44
N GLU A 140 3.61 7.62 -9.72
CA GLU A 140 2.80 8.16 -10.80
C GLU A 140 1.31 7.95 -10.53
N GLY A 141 0.53 9.04 -10.62
CA GLY A 141 -0.91 9.08 -10.34
C GLY A 141 -1.32 9.04 -8.85
N LEU A 142 -0.42 8.67 -7.93
CA LEU A 142 -0.69 8.72 -6.47
C LEU A 142 0.02 9.89 -5.78
N GLY A 143 1.05 10.46 -6.41
CA GLY A 143 1.89 11.51 -5.85
C GLY A 143 2.77 11.02 -4.71
N CYS A 144 2.94 11.87 -3.68
CA CYS A 144 3.79 11.57 -2.53
C CYS A 144 3.14 10.53 -1.62
N VAL A 145 3.74 9.34 -1.55
CA VAL A 145 3.35 8.27 -0.62
C VAL A 145 4.40 8.09 0.47
N TRP A 146 3.99 7.76 1.68
CA TRP A 146 4.90 7.46 2.80
C TRP A 146 4.74 6.02 3.24
N ALA A 147 5.81 5.23 3.11
CA ALA A 147 5.79 3.80 3.40
C ALA A 147 6.06 3.52 4.89
N LEU A 148 5.20 2.73 5.52
CA LEU A 148 5.25 2.42 6.95
C LEU A 148 5.11 0.91 7.21
N PRO A 149 5.76 0.39 8.26
CA PRO A 149 5.46 -0.94 8.78
C PRO A 149 3.98 -1.07 9.20
N GLY A 150 3.47 -2.30 9.23
CA GLY A 150 2.12 -2.57 9.71
C GLY A 150 1.94 -2.20 11.19
N LEU A 151 0.72 -1.88 11.60
CA LEU A 151 0.43 -1.46 12.99
C LEU A 151 0.76 -2.57 14.00
N GLU A 152 0.39 -3.82 13.70
CA GLU A 152 0.77 -4.98 14.52
C GLU A 152 2.29 -5.09 14.68
N LEU A 153 3.04 -4.98 13.57
CA LEU A 153 4.51 -5.02 13.62
C LEU A 153 5.09 -3.89 14.47
N LEU A 154 4.50 -2.69 14.44
CA LEU A 154 4.93 -1.58 15.31
C LEU A 154 4.58 -1.82 16.79
N MET A 155 3.53 -2.61 17.07
CA MET A 155 3.19 -3.02 18.44
C MET A 155 4.14 -4.11 18.95
N ASP A 156 4.43 -5.11 18.12
CA ASP A 156 5.32 -6.22 18.44
C ASP A 156 6.79 -5.79 18.54
N GLU A 157 7.19 -4.80 17.73
CA GLU A 157 8.55 -4.26 17.69
C GLU A 157 8.59 -2.76 18.02
N PRO A 158 8.37 -2.35 19.29
CA PRO A 158 8.26 -0.94 19.68
C PRO A 158 9.48 -0.08 19.35
N HIS A 159 10.67 -0.69 19.22
CA HIS A 159 11.90 0.01 18.87
C HIS A 159 11.81 0.70 17.50
N ARG A 160 11.01 0.17 16.56
CA ARG A 160 10.75 0.77 15.24
C ARG A 160 10.00 2.10 15.29
N LYS A 161 9.32 2.39 16.40
CA LYS A 161 8.56 3.66 16.55
C LYS A 161 9.48 4.88 16.51
N ALA A 162 10.73 4.74 16.93
CA ALA A 162 11.71 5.82 16.84
C ALA A 162 11.99 6.22 15.38
N ASP A 163 12.18 5.23 14.50
CA ASP A 163 12.42 5.46 13.07
C ASP A 163 11.18 6.06 12.39
N VAL A 164 9.99 5.55 12.71
CA VAL A 164 8.71 6.14 12.25
C VAL A 164 8.60 7.59 12.69
N TRP A 165 8.89 7.90 13.95
CA TRP A 165 8.79 9.26 14.46
C TRP A 165 9.80 10.20 13.80
N GLN A 166 11.04 9.75 13.59
CA GLN A 166 12.06 10.54 12.91
C GLN A 166 11.63 10.88 11.48
N ALA A 167 11.14 9.90 10.72
CA ALA A 167 10.62 10.13 9.37
C ALA A 167 9.38 11.03 9.38
N MET A 168 8.45 10.80 10.31
CA MET A 168 7.23 11.61 10.44
C MET A 168 7.56 13.09 10.59
N ARG A 169 8.51 13.44 11.47
CA ARG A 169 8.90 14.83 11.71
C ARG A 169 9.41 15.55 10.47
N GLN A 170 10.05 14.85 9.55
CA GLN A 170 10.54 15.42 8.29
C GLN A 170 9.39 15.73 7.33
N LEU A 171 8.32 14.94 7.37
CA LEU A 171 7.18 15.05 6.47
C LEU A 171 6.06 15.96 7.01
N MET A 172 5.96 16.13 8.32
CA MET A 172 4.91 16.93 8.99
C MET A 172 4.76 18.34 8.43
N ALA A 173 5.84 18.97 7.96
CA ALA A 173 5.79 20.30 7.35
C ALA A 173 4.90 20.36 6.09
N ARG A 174 4.75 19.23 5.38
CA ARG A 174 3.93 19.13 4.15
C ARG A 174 2.43 18.97 4.46
N TRP A 175 2.09 18.42 5.63
CA TRP A 175 0.72 18.05 5.97
C TRP A 175 -0.03 19.13 6.74
N LYS A 176 0.70 19.99 7.46
CA LYS A 176 0.11 21.10 8.19
C LYS A 176 -0.58 22.04 7.20
N PRO A 177 -1.76 22.58 7.54
CA PRO A 177 -2.35 23.65 6.75
C PRO A 177 -1.34 24.80 6.68
N ILE A 178 -1.19 25.40 5.49
CA ILE A 178 -0.58 26.72 5.40
C ILE A 178 -1.49 27.61 6.22
N ASN A 179 -1.00 28.11 7.35
CA ASN A 179 -1.73 29.14 8.09
C ASN A 179 -1.91 30.32 7.12
N GLU A 180 -3.15 30.57 6.71
CA GLU A 180 -3.56 31.88 6.20
C GLU A 180 -3.78 32.82 7.38
#